data_AF-A0A7V9WL96-F1
#
_entry.id   AF-A0A7V9WL96-F1
#
_cell.length_a   1.000
_cell.length_b   1.000
_cell.length_c   1.000
_cell.angle_alpha   90.00
_cell.angle_beta   90.00
_cell.angle_gamma   90.00
#
_symmetry.space_group_name_H-M   'P 1'
#
loop_
_entity.id
_entity.type
_entity.pdbx_description
1 polymer ?
#
loop_
_entity_poly.entity_id
_entity_poly.type
_entity_poly.pdbx_seq_one_letter_code
_entity_poly.pdbx_strand_id
1 'polypeptide(L)' 'MANHECPVCGAGVSPGEGEGALECPGCAAKLELRDDGSVVLQGDAPAG' A
#
# COMPACT_ATOMS: atom_id res chain seq x y z
N MET A 1 12.23 5.68 10.68
CA MET A 1 11.61 4.63 9.85
C MET A 1 10.11 4.82 9.99
N ALA A 2 9.42 5.35 8.97
CA ALA A 2 7.97 5.40 8.99
C ALA A 2 7.47 3.97 8.72
N ASN A 3 6.91 3.32 9.73
CA ASN A 3 6.23 2.04 9.54
C ASN A 3 4.86 2.37 8.96
N HIS A 4 4.60 1.97 7.72
CA HIS A 4 3.27 2.12 7.14
C HIS A 4 2.45 0.89 7.51
N GLU A 5 1.17 1.07 7.79
CA GLU A 5 0.26 -0.03 8.14
C GLU A 5 -0.72 -0.27 7.00
N CYS A 6 -1.00 -1.53 6.71
CA CYS A 6 -1.98 -1.88 5.70
C CYS A 6 -3.38 -1.51 6.19
N PRO A 7 -4.15 -0.66 5.47
CA PRO A 7 -5.50 -0.29 5.88
C PRO A 7 -6.52 -1.44 5.81
N VAL A 8 -6.14 -2.60 5.25
CA VAL A 8 -7.03 -3.78 5.15
C VAL A 8 -6.90 -4.69 6.36
N CYS A 9 -5.67 -5.05 6.74
CA CYS A 9 -5.40 -6.06 7.75
C CYS A 9 -4.59 -5.55 8.95
N GLY A 10 -4.13 -4.29 8.92
CA GLY A 10 -3.29 -3.71 9.96
C GLY A 10 -1.86 -4.25 10.01
N ALA A 11 -1.45 -5.10 9.06
CA ALA A 11 -0.07 -5.59 9.02
C ALA A 11 0.89 -4.47 8.64
N GLY A 12 2.09 -4.48 9.23
CA GLY A 12 3.16 -3.56 8.85
C GLY A 12 3.60 -3.79 7.42
N VAL A 13 3.57 -2.73 6.61
CA VAL A 13 4.06 -2.70 5.24
C VAL A 13 5.25 -1.76 5.15
N SER A 14 6.30 -2.21 4.45
CA SER A 14 7.50 -1.41 4.23
C SER A 14 7.48 -0.91 2.80
N PRO A 15 7.56 0.40 2.55
CA PRO A 15 7.75 0.92 1.20
C PRO A 15 9.10 0.42 0.69
N GLY A 16 9.04 -0.42 -0.35
CA GLY A 16 10.25 -0.83 -1.07
C GLY A 16 10.86 0.37 -1.77
N GLU A 17 12.19 0.39 -1.88
CA GLU A 17 12.90 1.33 -2.75
C GLU A 17 12.56 1.00 -4.21
N GLY A 18 11.41 1.48 -4.69
CA GLY A 18 10.95 1.23 -6.06
C GLY A 18 9.46 1.48 -6.24
N GLU A 19 9.16 2.56 -6.96
CA GLU A 19 7.93 2.86 -7.71
C GLU A 19 6.60 2.34 -7.16
N GLY A 20 6.00 3.13 -6.25
CA GLY A 20 4.55 3.40 -6.18
C GLY A 20 3.60 2.29 -5.72
N ALA A 21 3.90 1.02 -5.99
CA ALA A 21 3.04 -0.12 -5.68
C ALA A 21 3.66 -0.99 -4.58
N LEU A 22 2.96 -1.10 -3.46
CA LEU A 22 3.32 -1.96 -2.34
C LEU A 22 2.35 -3.14 -2.29
N GLU A 23 2.83 -4.33 -1.96
CA GLU A 23 1.96 -5.46 -1.65
C GLU A 23 2.02 -5.78 -0.16
N CYS A 24 0.85 -5.92 0.48
CA CYS A 24 0.81 -6.27 1.88
C CYS A 24 1.15 -7.75 2.10
N PRO A 25 2.16 -8.10 2.90
CA PRO A 25 2.53 -9.50 3.13
C PRO A 25 1.50 -10.29 3.95
N GLY A 26 0.61 -9.60 4.70
CA GLY A 26 -0.40 -10.25 5.54
C GLY A 26 -1.68 -10.64 4.80
N CYS A 27 -2.09 -9.86 3.80
CA CYS A 27 -3.35 -10.08 3.07
C CYS A 27 -3.21 -10.06 1.54
N ALA A 28 -1.99 -9.90 1.02
CA ALA A 28 -1.69 -9.71 -0.40
C ALA A 28 -2.47 -8.56 -1.06
N ALA A 29 -2.94 -7.59 -0.27
CA ALA A 29 -3.60 -6.41 -0.81
C ALA A 29 -2.58 -5.53 -1.53
N LYS A 30 -2.94 -5.08 -2.73
CA LYS A 30 -2.18 -4.08 -3.47
C LYS A 30 -2.46 -2.70 -2.88
N LEU A 31 -1.39 -2.00 -2.55
CA LEU A 31 -1.37 -0.70 -1.92
C LEU A 31 -0.58 0.25 -2.82
N GLU A 32 -0.88 1.53 -2.71
CA GLU A 32 -0.19 2.58 -3.43
C GLU A 32 0.35 3.59 -2.41
N LEU A 33 1.63 3.93 -2.53
CA LEU A 33 2.23 5.03 -1.76
C LEU A 33 2.09 6.32 -2.56
N ARG A 34 1.34 7.26 -2.00
CA ARG A 34 1.18 8.59 -2.57
C ARG A 34 2.39 9.47 -2.29
N ASP A 35 2.59 10.49 -3.10
CA ASP A 35 3.66 11.49 -2.95
C ASP A 35 3.61 12.23 -1.60
N ASP A 36 2.46 12.27 -0.93
CA ASP A 36 2.30 12.86 0.41
C ASP A 36 2.77 11.94 1.56
N GLY A 37 3.16 10.70 1.24
CA GLY A 37 3.57 9.67 2.20
C GLY A 37 2.41 8.82 2.74
N SER A 38 1.18 9.06 2.32
CA SER A 38 0.03 8.21 2.64
C SER A 38 0.04 6.90 1.85
N VAL A 39 -0.28 5.79 2.52
CA VAL A 39 -0.52 4.49 1.88
C VAL A 39 -2.01 4.27 1.73
N VAL A 40 -2.46 4.12 0.50
CA VAL A 40 -3.86 3.84 0.16
C VAL A 40 -3.98 2.48 -0.48
N LEU A 41 -5.18 1.92 -0.50
CA LEU A 41 -5.45 0.73 -1.32
C LEU A 41 -5.37 1.11 -2.79
N GLN A 42 -4.62 0.33 -3.55
CA GLN A 42 -4.63 0.43 -5.00
C GLN A 42 -6.00 -0.10 -5.45
N GLY A 43 -6.98 0.80 -5.54
CA GLY A 43 -8.31 0.46 -6.02
C GLY A 43 -8.22 0.06 -7.48
N ASP A 44 -8.61 -1.18 -7.79
CA ASP A 44 -9.02 -1.55 -9.14
C ASP A 44 -10.26 -0.69 -9.45
N ALA A 45 -10.04 0.52 -9.96
CA ALA A 45 -11.13 1.37 -10.38
C ALA A 45 -11.84 0.59 -11.51
N PRO A 46 -13.10 0.18 -11.33
CA PRO A 46 -13.78 -0.54 -12.39
C PRO A 46 -13.81 0.40 -13.60
N ALA A 47 -13.24 -0.06 -14.72
CA ALA A 47 -13.40 0.60 -16.00
C ALA A 47 -14.92 0.66 -16.27
N GLY A 48 -15.48 1.86 -16.12
CA GLY A 48 -16.85 2.17 -16.55
C GLY A 48 -16.94 2.32 -18.06
#